data_AF-A0A7R9Q071-F1
#
_entry.id   AF-A0A7R9Q071-F1
#
_cell.length_a   1.000
_cell.length_b   1.000
_cell.length_c   1.000
_cell.angle_alpha   90.00
_cell.angle_beta   90.00
_cell.angle_gamma   90.00
#
_symmetry.space_group_name_H-M   'P 1'
#
loop_
_entity.id
_entity.type
_entity.pdbx_description
1 polymer ?
#
loop_
_entity_poly.entity_id
_entity_poly.type
_entity_poly.pdbx_seq_one_letter_code
_entity_poly.pdbx_strand_id
1 'polypeptide(L)'
;MSSSEDDEYVSDGSDGSDFGAKETSKKATKKTTNGKAKASGDKRLSVERIYQKKSQLEHILLRPDTYIGSVERETKQMWVFDEEKGMELRDISYVPGLYKIFDEVLVNAADNKQRDAKGMSCIRIDIDAEKNEIIIFNNGKGIPVIEHKDEKMFVPTLIFGHLLTSSNYDDDQKKVVGGRNGYGAKLCNIFSTRFKVETSCKEYKKAFCQVWTDNMKTTSEPKIFPAVGEDYTRITLV
;
A
#
# COMPACT_ATOMS: atom_id res chain seq x y z
N MET A 1 -43.75 8.51 -40.78
CA MET A 1 -44.21 7.49 -39.81
C MET A 1 -42.93 6.90 -39.22
N SER A 2 -42.47 7.15 -38.01
CA SER A 2 -42.97 7.64 -36.70
C SER A 2 -41.82 8.44 -36.04
N SER A 3 -41.92 9.71 -35.64
CA SER A 3 -42.46 10.30 -34.38
C SER A 3 -41.96 9.67 -33.06
N SER A 4 -41.10 10.39 -32.33
CA SER A 4 -41.22 10.82 -30.90
C SER A 4 -39.81 11.16 -30.35
N GLU A 5 -39.44 12.45 -30.23
CA GLU A 5 -39.46 13.30 -29.00
C GLU A 5 -38.24 13.01 -28.09
N ASP A 6 -37.20 13.85 -28.09
CA ASP A 6 -37.02 15.15 -27.39
C ASP A 6 -37.03 15.02 -25.85
N ASP A 7 -35.91 15.41 -25.21
CA ASP A 7 -35.90 16.37 -24.09
C ASP A 7 -34.47 16.55 -23.52
N GLU A 8 -33.81 17.61 -23.99
CA GLU A 8 -32.77 18.35 -23.26
C GLU A 8 -33.43 19.11 -22.11
N TYR A 9 -32.88 19.04 -20.90
CA TYR A 9 -33.17 20.04 -19.87
C TYR A 9 -31.89 20.60 -19.25
N VAL A 10 -31.75 21.90 -19.48
CA VAL A 10 -30.76 22.84 -18.97
C VAL A 10 -30.99 23.07 -17.48
N SER A 11 -29.92 23.07 -16.67
CA SER A 11 -29.95 23.62 -15.31
C SER A 11 -29.42 25.05 -15.32
N ASP A 12 -30.30 26.02 -15.07
CA ASP A 12 -29.92 27.41 -14.79
C ASP A 12 -30.21 27.74 -13.32
N GLY A 13 -29.35 28.57 -12.73
CA GLY A 13 -29.21 28.76 -11.29
C GLY A 13 -30.21 29.74 -10.65
N SER A 14 -30.11 29.87 -9.33
CA SER A 14 -29.88 31.15 -8.60
C SER A 14 -30.29 31.08 -7.12
N ASP A 15 -29.38 31.63 -6.30
CA ASP A 15 -29.53 32.44 -5.08
C ASP A 15 -30.58 32.17 -3.99
N GLY A 16 -30.08 32.25 -2.75
CA GLY A 16 -30.85 32.43 -1.52
C GLY A 16 -29.92 32.79 -0.36
N SER A 17 -29.64 34.07 -0.22
CA SER A 17 -28.82 34.72 0.81
C SER A 17 -29.50 34.84 2.18
N ASP A 18 -28.68 34.73 3.23
CA ASP A 18 -28.63 35.56 4.45
C ASP A 18 -29.88 35.75 5.34
N PHE A 19 -29.72 35.43 6.64
CA PHE A 19 -30.35 36.19 7.74
C PHE A 19 -29.49 36.11 9.00
N GLY A 20 -29.14 37.29 9.54
CA GLY A 20 -28.19 37.49 10.64
C GLY A 20 -28.70 37.33 12.08
N ALA A 21 -27.72 37.07 12.95
CA ALA A 21 -27.40 37.76 14.22
C ALA A 21 -28.44 37.93 15.37
N LYS A 22 -28.14 37.40 16.57
CA LYS A 22 -27.62 38.12 17.78
C LYS A 22 -27.81 37.35 19.11
N GLU A 23 -26.92 37.69 20.05
CA GLU A 23 -26.71 37.15 21.40
C GLU A 23 -27.89 37.28 22.39
N THR A 24 -27.88 36.48 23.47
CA THR A 24 -27.81 36.98 24.87
C THR A 24 -27.65 35.85 25.90
N SER A 25 -27.03 36.20 27.03
CA SER A 25 -26.53 35.37 28.12
C SER A 25 -27.53 35.23 29.28
N LYS A 26 -27.56 34.08 29.98
CA LYS A 26 -27.31 33.90 31.45
C LYS A 26 -28.11 32.78 32.14
N LYS A 27 -27.35 32.10 33.02
CA LYS A 27 -27.65 31.55 34.36
C LYS A 27 -28.22 30.13 34.53
N ALA A 28 -27.53 29.45 35.45
CA ALA A 28 -27.69 28.09 35.93
C ALA A 28 -28.82 27.91 36.94
N THR A 29 -29.37 26.68 37.02
CA THR A 29 -29.79 26.10 38.30
C THR A 29 -29.71 24.56 38.24
N LYS A 30 -29.06 23.97 39.25
CA LYS A 30 -29.05 22.53 39.57
C LYS A 30 -30.38 22.15 40.24
N LYS A 31 -31.00 21.03 39.86
CA LYS A 31 -31.75 20.17 40.78
C LYS A 31 -31.84 18.73 40.26
N THR A 32 -31.45 17.83 41.15
CA THR A 32 -31.42 16.37 41.10
C THR A 32 -32.83 15.77 41.10
N THR A 33 -33.04 14.68 40.35
CA THR A 33 -33.91 13.57 40.76
C THR A 33 -33.54 12.27 40.05
N ASN A 34 -33.39 11.22 40.85
CA ASN A 34 -33.28 9.81 40.46
C ASN A 34 -34.45 9.35 39.58
N GLY A 35 -34.14 8.55 38.56
CA GLY A 35 -35.10 7.76 37.80
C GLY A 35 -34.43 6.49 37.26
N LYS A 36 -34.81 5.33 37.82
CA LYS A 36 -34.42 3.99 37.34
C LYS A 36 -35.00 3.70 35.94
N ALA A 37 -34.17 3.02 35.16
CA ALA A 37 -34.47 2.09 34.07
C ALA A 37 -35.35 2.56 32.89
N LYS A 38 -34.74 2.65 31.71
CA LYS A 38 -35.41 2.26 30.46
C LYS A 38 -34.48 1.39 29.61
N ALA A 39 -35.08 0.31 29.12
CA ALA A 39 -34.51 -0.80 28.40
C ALA A 39 -33.52 -0.39 27.31
N SER A 40 -32.47 -1.20 27.15
CA SER A 40 -31.65 -1.29 25.95
C SER A 40 -32.54 -1.73 24.78
N GLY A 41 -33.26 -0.77 24.20
CA GLY A 41 -33.91 -0.95 22.91
C GLY A 41 -32.82 -1.24 21.89
N ASP A 42 -32.95 -2.40 21.24
CA ASP A 42 -32.18 -2.80 20.07
C ASP A 42 -32.20 -1.65 19.05
N LYS A 43 -31.16 -0.81 19.08
CA LYS A 43 -31.04 0.34 18.19
C LYS A 43 -30.75 -0.23 16.82
N ARG A 44 -31.81 -0.49 16.06
CA ARG A 44 -31.75 -0.83 14.64
C ARG A 44 -30.78 0.17 13.99
N LEU A 45 -29.64 -0.36 13.56
CA LEU A 45 -28.58 0.46 12.96
C LEU A 45 -29.18 1.19 11.75
N SER A 46 -28.75 2.43 11.53
CA SER A 46 -29.16 3.14 10.32
C SER A 46 -28.67 2.40 9.09
N VAL A 47 -29.38 2.56 7.97
CA VAL A 47 -29.06 1.87 6.70
C VAL A 47 -27.61 2.17 6.29
N GLU A 48 -27.15 3.39 6.48
CA GLU A 48 -25.78 3.85 6.17
C GLU A 48 -24.72 3.21 7.07
N ARG A 49 -25.09 2.83 8.31
CA ARG A 49 -24.19 2.06 9.19
C ARG A 49 -24.10 0.59 8.78
N ILE A 50 -25.16 0.04 8.21
CA ILE A 50 -25.23 -1.36 7.75
C ILE A 50 -24.51 -1.50 6.39
N TYR A 51 -24.78 -0.61 5.45
CA TYR A 51 -24.26 -0.66 4.09
C TYR A 51 -23.20 0.43 3.89
N GLN A 52 -21.94 0.04 3.91
CA GLN A 52 -20.81 0.96 3.80
C GLN A 52 -20.03 0.70 2.52
N LYS A 53 -19.73 1.76 1.78
CA LYS A 53 -18.73 1.74 0.71
C LYS A 53 -17.35 2.01 1.32
N LYS A 54 -16.36 1.23 0.92
CA LYS A 54 -14.95 1.42 1.31
C LYS A 54 -14.12 1.71 0.07
N SER A 55 -13.09 2.53 0.22
CA SER A 55 -12.01 2.63 -0.75
C SER A 55 -11.19 1.34 -0.80
N GLN A 56 -10.41 1.15 -1.86
CA GLN A 56 -9.58 -0.05 -1.99
C GLN A 56 -8.54 -0.17 -0.87
N LEU A 57 -7.91 0.95 -0.49
CA LEU A 57 -6.94 1.00 0.61
C LEU A 57 -7.59 0.62 1.95
N GLU A 58 -8.76 1.19 2.26
CA GLU A 58 -9.50 0.85 3.48
C GLU A 58 -9.91 -0.62 3.51
N HIS A 59 -10.32 -1.18 2.37
CA HIS A 59 -10.71 -2.59 2.28
C HIS A 59 -9.51 -3.51 2.53
N ILE A 60 -8.33 -3.21 1.99
CA ILE A 60 -7.10 -3.99 2.22
C ILE A 60 -6.76 -4.03 3.71
N LEU A 61 -6.83 -2.89 4.39
CA LEU A 61 -6.56 -2.80 5.83
C LEU A 61 -7.65 -3.47 6.67
N LEU A 62 -8.91 -3.44 6.24
CA LEU A 62 -10.03 -4.05 6.96
C LEU A 62 -10.10 -5.57 6.78
N ARG A 63 -9.66 -6.08 5.62
CA ARG A 63 -9.75 -7.50 5.22
C ARG A 63 -8.41 -7.99 4.66
N PRO A 64 -7.35 -8.03 5.48
CA PRO A 64 -6.00 -8.38 5.03
C PRO A 64 -5.88 -9.83 4.52
N ASP A 65 -6.72 -10.74 5.01
CA ASP A 65 -6.64 -12.18 4.74
C ASP A 65 -6.63 -12.54 3.25
N THR A 66 -7.39 -11.80 2.43
CA THR A 66 -7.47 -12.03 0.99
C THR A 66 -6.26 -11.51 0.20
N TYR A 67 -5.42 -10.69 0.84
CA TYR A 67 -4.29 -10.02 0.20
C TYR A 67 -2.95 -10.57 0.66
N ILE A 68 -2.75 -10.67 1.98
CA ILE A 68 -1.48 -11.06 2.60
C ILE A 68 -1.62 -12.31 3.49
N GLY A 69 -2.83 -12.83 3.68
CA GLY A 69 -3.11 -13.88 4.64
C GLY A 69 -3.39 -13.34 6.05
N SER A 70 -3.44 -14.24 7.02
CA SER A 70 -3.83 -13.91 8.41
C SER A 70 -2.89 -12.90 9.06
N VAL A 71 -3.48 -11.94 9.77
CA VAL A 71 -2.76 -11.00 10.65
C VAL A 71 -2.69 -11.48 12.10
N GLU A 72 -3.31 -12.62 12.41
CA GLU A 72 -3.24 -13.26 13.71
C GLU A 72 -2.04 -14.19 13.80
N ARG A 73 -1.47 -14.35 15.01
CA ARG A 73 -0.41 -15.32 15.25
C ARG A 73 -0.95 -16.74 15.12
N GLU A 74 -0.25 -17.57 14.36
CA GLU A 74 -0.51 -19.00 14.26
C GLU A 74 0.77 -19.78 14.51
N THR A 75 0.61 -21.02 14.99
CA THR A 75 1.71 -21.97 15.16
C THR A 75 1.64 -23.01 14.05
N LYS A 76 2.71 -23.13 13.27
CA LYS A 76 2.84 -24.13 12.22
C LYS A 76 4.22 -24.75 12.22
N GLN A 77 4.27 -26.01 11.81
CA GLN A 77 5.52 -26.71 11.57
C GLN A 77 6.13 -26.21 10.25
N MET A 78 7.31 -25.62 10.31
CA MET A 78 7.99 -24.99 9.17
C MET A 78 9.47 -25.38 9.14
N TRP A 79 10.03 -25.41 7.93
CA TRP A 79 11.47 -25.59 7.74
C TRP A 79 12.20 -24.28 8.08
N VAL A 80 13.13 -24.35 9.02
CA VAL A 80 13.97 -23.22 9.43
C VAL A 80 15.43 -23.62 9.30
N PHE A 81 16.24 -22.72 8.76
CA PHE A 81 17.68 -22.93 8.68
C PHE A 81 18.34 -22.56 10.01
N ASP A 82 19.09 -23.49 10.57
CA ASP A 82 19.95 -23.32 11.74
C ASP A 82 21.41 -23.41 11.29
N GLU A 83 22.27 -22.50 11.74
CA GLU A 83 23.66 -22.41 11.26
C GLU A 83 24.49 -23.64 11.63
N GLU A 84 24.16 -24.33 12.72
CA GLU A 84 24.89 -25.51 13.19
C GLU A 84 24.30 -26.81 12.61
N LYS A 85 22.97 -26.91 12.53
CA LYS A 85 22.26 -28.15 12.17
C LYS A 85 21.79 -28.21 10.72
N GLY A 86 21.76 -27.09 10.01
CA GLY A 86 21.15 -26.97 8.69
C GLY A 86 19.63 -26.84 8.77
N MET A 87 18.91 -27.38 7.77
CA MET A 87 17.45 -27.28 7.72
C MET A 87 16.81 -28.17 8.79
N GLU A 88 16.07 -27.55 9.72
CA GLU A 88 15.32 -28.23 10.77
C GLU A 88 13.82 -27.96 10.61
N LEU A 89 13.00 -29.01 10.75
CA LEU A 89 11.55 -28.89 10.74
C LEU A 89 11.07 -28.68 12.18
N ARG A 90 10.52 -27.50 12.49
CA ARG A 90 10.11 -27.15 13.86
C ARG A 90 8.84 -26.31 13.89
N ASP A 91 8.14 -26.36 15.01
CA ASP A 91 6.97 -25.50 15.25
C ASP A 91 7.43 -24.07 15.51
N ILE A 92 6.92 -23.13 14.71
CA ILE A 92 7.15 -21.70 14.88
C ILE A 92 5.82 -20.97 15.05
N SER A 93 5.81 -19.94 15.90
CA SER A 93 4.68 -19.02 16.02
C SER A 93 5.01 -17.71 15.32
N TYR A 94 4.24 -17.36 14.29
CA TYR A 94 4.47 -16.18 13.47
C TYR A 94 3.16 -15.60 12.95
N VAL A 95 3.22 -14.42 12.34
CA VAL A 95 2.09 -13.78 11.66
C VAL A 95 2.27 -13.96 10.14
N PRO A 96 1.41 -14.71 9.45
CA PRO A 96 1.53 -14.99 8.02
C PRO A 96 1.57 -13.74 7.16
N GLY A 97 0.75 -12.74 7.48
CA GLY A 97 0.72 -11.46 6.78
C GLY A 97 2.06 -10.75 6.76
N LEU A 98 2.77 -10.75 7.89
CA LEU A 98 4.11 -10.14 8.00
C LEU A 98 5.14 -10.90 7.14
N TYR A 99 5.12 -12.24 7.21
CA TYR A 99 5.97 -13.07 6.37
C TYR A 99 5.69 -12.83 4.88
N LYS A 100 4.41 -12.68 4.51
CA LYS A 100 4.00 -12.52 3.12
C LYS A 100 4.42 -11.19 2.53
N ILE A 101 4.32 -10.07 3.27
CA ILE A 101 4.76 -8.77 2.73
C ILE A 101 6.27 -8.71 2.50
N PHE A 102 7.06 -9.42 3.34
CA PHE A 102 8.49 -9.60 3.12
C PHE A 102 8.76 -10.44 1.85
N ASP A 103 8.07 -11.57 1.71
CA ASP A 103 8.16 -12.48 0.55
C ASP A 103 7.87 -11.74 -0.77
N GLU A 104 6.83 -10.90 -0.82
CA GLU A 104 6.49 -10.13 -2.02
C GLU A 104 7.65 -9.23 -2.50
N VAL A 105 8.37 -8.59 -1.59
CA VAL A 105 9.53 -7.74 -1.97
C VAL A 105 10.72 -8.60 -2.37
N LEU A 106 10.96 -9.72 -1.69
CA LEU A 106 12.04 -10.65 -2.01
C LEU A 106 11.85 -11.29 -3.39
N VAL A 107 10.63 -11.72 -3.73
CA VAL A 107 10.31 -12.27 -5.04
C VAL A 107 10.48 -11.21 -6.14
N ASN A 108 10.11 -9.96 -5.88
CA ASN A 108 10.36 -8.86 -6.84
C ASN A 108 11.86 -8.64 -7.09
N ALA A 109 12.69 -8.74 -6.04
CA ALA A 109 14.14 -8.69 -6.20
C ALA A 109 14.66 -9.88 -7.03
N ALA A 110 14.17 -11.09 -6.76
CA ALA A 110 14.52 -12.30 -7.52
C ALA A 110 14.07 -12.24 -8.99
N ASP A 111 12.88 -11.72 -9.28
CA ASP A 111 12.37 -11.52 -10.65
C ASP A 111 13.28 -10.59 -11.47
N ASN A 112 14.02 -9.67 -10.82
CA ASN A 112 14.98 -8.83 -11.51
C ASN A 112 16.13 -9.63 -12.14
N LYS A 113 16.46 -10.83 -11.62
CA LYS A 113 17.47 -11.71 -12.23
C LYS A 113 17.01 -12.22 -13.59
N GLN A 114 15.72 -12.40 -13.81
CA GLN A 114 15.19 -12.78 -15.13
C GLN A 114 15.24 -11.61 -16.10
N ARG A 115 14.96 -10.39 -15.63
CA ARG A 115 15.03 -9.16 -16.43
C ARG A 115 16.45 -8.76 -16.78
N ASP A 116 17.41 -9.03 -15.89
CA ASP A 116 18.82 -8.71 -16.04
C ASP A 116 19.71 -9.93 -15.72
N ALA A 117 19.57 -10.96 -16.56
CA ALA A 117 20.26 -12.25 -16.39
C ALA A 117 21.79 -12.12 -16.29
N LYS A 118 22.39 -11.11 -16.93
CA LYS A 118 23.84 -10.91 -16.94
C LYS A 118 24.33 -9.89 -15.91
N GLY A 119 23.55 -8.86 -15.59
CA GLY A 119 23.97 -7.77 -14.70
C GLY A 119 23.63 -7.98 -13.23
N MET A 120 22.58 -8.74 -12.90
CA MET A 120 22.24 -9.03 -11.50
C MET A 120 23.04 -10.23 -10.97
N SER A 121 23.69 -10.06 -9.83
CA SER A 121 24.50 -11.10 -9.17
C SER A 121 24.28 -11.21 -7.65
N CYS A 122 23.59 -10.25 -7.04
CA CYS A 122 23.46 -10.17 -5.59
C CYS A 122 22.05 -9.71 -5.19
N ILE A 123 21.47 -10.45 -4.25
CA ILE A 123 20.42 -9.98 -3.35
C ILE A 123 21.05 -9.93 -1.96
N ARG A 124 20.83 -8.83 -1.24
CA ARG A 124 21.24 -8.67 0.15
C ARG A 124 20.02 -8.31 0.98
N ILE A 125 19.89 -8.97 2.13
CA ILE A 125 18.80 -8.77 3.07
C ILE A 125 19.43 -8.43 4.41
N ASP A 126 19.16 -7.24 4.93
CA ASP A 126 19.59 -6.80 6.25
C ASP A 126 18.33 -6.69 7.13
N ILE A 127 18.28 -7.42 8.24
CA ILE A 127 17.15 -7.40 9.20
C ILE A 127 17.66 -6.87 10.54
N ASP A 128 17.12 -5.72 10.96
CA ASP A 128 17.40 -5.10 12.25
C ASP A 128 16.16 -5.25 13.14
N ALA A 129 16.17 -6.26 14.01
CA ALA A 129 15.06 -6.56 14.90
C ALA A 129 14.84 -5.50 15.99
N GLU A 130 15.88 -4.75 16.39
CA GLU A 130 15.75 -3.68 17.39
C GLU A 130 15.00 -2.48 16.80
N LYS A 131 15.26 -2.17 15.53
CA LYS A 131 14.58 -1.10 14.79
C LYS A 131 13.28 -1.52 14.10
N ASN A 132 12.96 -2.82 14.10
CA ASN A 132 11.92 -3.41 13.25
C ASN A 132 12.09 -3.03 11.76
N GLU A 133 13.34 -2.95 11.30
CA GLU A 133 13.65 -2.53 9.93
C GLU A 133 14.14 -3.70 9.09
N ILE A 134 13.58 -3.85 7.89
CA ILE A 134 14.04 -4.81 6.90
C ILE A 134 14.48 -4.06 5.65
N ILE A 135 15.70 -4.33 5.18
CA ILE A 135 16.26 -3.78 3.96
C ILE A 135 16.47 -4.92 2.97
N ILE A 136 15.85 -4.82 1.80
CA ILE A 136 16.04 -5.75 0.68
C ILE A 136 16.69 -4.96 -0.45
N PHE A 137 17.89 -5.41 -0.84
CA PHE A 137 18.69 -4.82 -1.89
C PHE A 137 18.93 -5.84 -2.99
N ASN A 138 18.86 -5.41 -4.24
CA ASN A 138 19.40 -6.15 -5.37
C ASN A 138 20.22 -5.23 -6.27
N ASN A 139 21.32 -5.75 -6.80
CA ASN A 139 22.04 -5.10 -7.90
C ASN A 139 21.41 -5.48 -9.26
N GLY A 140 22.11 -5.11 -10.34
CA GLY A 140 21.59 -5.22 -11.70
C GLY A 140 20.67 -4.05 -12.03
N LYS A 141 20.04 -4.09 -13.20
CA LYS A 141 19.20 -3.00 -13.71
C LYS A 141 18.24 -2.45 -12.65
N GLY A 142 18.29 -1.14 -12.45
CA GLY A 142 17.39 -0.41 -11.57
C GLY A 142 16.01 -0.20 -12.21
N ILE A 143 15.15 0.53 -11.51
CA ILE A 143 13.87 0.97 -12.07
C ILE A 143 14.10 2.23 -12.91
N PRO A 144 13.49 2.34 -14.12
CA PRO A 144 13.58 3.55 -14.94
C PRO A 144 13.20 4.82 -14.17
N VAL A 145 14.14 5.76 -14.02
CA VAL A 145 13.89 7.03 -13.32
C VAL A 145 13.46 8.09 -14.35
N ILE A 146 12.24 7.92 -14.85
CA ILE A 146 11.59 8.79 -15.84
C ILE A 146 10.14 9.03 -15.46
N GLU A 147 9.58 10.17 -15.86
CA GLU A 147 8.16 10.46 -15.72
C GLU A 147 7.33 9.63 -16.70
N HIS A 148 6.29 8.97 -16.18
CA HIS A 148 5.25 8.36 -16.98
C HIS A 148 4.37 9.46 -17.57
N LYS A 149 4.26 9.51 -18.90
CA LYS A 149 3.61 10.63 -19.60
C LYS A 149 2.12 10.76 -19.29
N ASP A 150 1.42 9.67 -19.07
CA ASP A 150 -0.03 9.70 -18.81
C ASP A 150 -0.32 9.97 -17.33
N GLU A 151 0.27 9.19 -16.43
CA GLU A 151 0.14 9.33 -14.96
C GLU A 151 0.82 10.57 -14.34
N LYS A 152 1.63 11.32 -15.11
CA LYS A 152 2.31 12.56 -14.69
C LYS A 152 3.14 12.41 -13.40
N MET A 153 3.79 11.26 -13.23
CA MET A 153 4.68 10.99 -12.11
C MET A 153 5.82 10.05 -12.48
N PHE A 154 6.85 9.99 -11.65
CA PHE A 154 7.96 9.07 -11.85
C PHE A 154 7.51 7.61 -11.80
N VAL A 155 8.07 6.77 -12.69
CA VAL A 155 7.76 5.33 -12.73
C VAL A 155 7.95 4.64 -11.37
N PRO A 156 9.03 4.89 -10.59
CA PRO A 156 9.15 4.36 -9.23
C PRO A 156 8.00 4.79 -8.30
N THR A 157 7.57 6.05 -8.37
CA THR A 157 6.42 6.54 -7.59
C THR A 157 5.15 5.77 -7.94
N LEU A 158 4.89 5.59 -9.25
CA LEU A 158 3.73 4.89 -9.76
C LEU A 158 3.69 3.43 -9.27
N ILE A 159 4.76 2.66 -9.53
CA ILE A 159 4.73 1.21 -9.32
C ILE A 159 4.82 0.79 -7.85
N PHE A 160 5.23 1.68 -6.95
CA PHE A 160 5.33 1.43 -5.50
C PHE A 160 4.29 2.16 -4.66
N GLY A 161 3.65 3.21 -5.20
CA GLY A 161 2.66 4.03 -4.48
C GLY A 161 1.22 3.87 -4.95
N HIS A 162 0.98 3.29 -6.14
CA HIS A 162 -0.36 3.18 -6.71
C HIS A 162 -0.71 1.71 -6.93
N LEU A 163 -1.86 1.29 -6.38
CA LEU A 163 -2.42 -0.04 -6.60
C LEU A 163 -2.71 -0.26 -8.10
N LEU A 164 -2.80 -1.53 -8.51
CA LEU A 164 -3.12 -1.93 -9.90
C LEU A 164 -2.10 -1.44 -10.94
N THR A 165 -0.83 -1.38 -10.57
CA THR A 165 0.28 -1.02 -11.46
C THR A 165 1.23 -2.21 -11.61
N SER A 166 1.57 -2.58 -12.85
CA SER A 166 2.42 -3.73 -13.16
C SER A 166 3.06 -3.58 -14.54
N SER A 167 4.26 -4.15 -14.72
CA SER A 167 4.89 -4.34 -16.04
C SER A 167 4.47 -5.66 -16.72
N ASN A 168 3.57 -6.41 -16.09
CA ASN A 168 3.23 -7.79 -16.46
C ASN A 168 1.74 -7.95 -16.84
N TYR A 169 1.06 -6.90 -17.30
CA TYR A 169 -0.33 -6.98 -17.77
C TYR A 169 -0.47 -7.39 -19.25
N ASP A 170 0.64 -7.46 -19.97
CA ASP A 170 0.67 -7.97 -21.35
C ASP A 170 0.79 -9.50 -21.32
N ASP A 171 -0.36 -10.19 -21.32
CA ASP A 171 -0.48 -11.64 -21.27
C ASP A 171 -0.02 -12.34 -22.57
N ASP A 172 0.17 -11.58 -23.66
CA ASP A 172 0.75 -12.11 -24.91
C ASP A 172 2.25 -12.41 -24.75
N GLN A 173 2.91 -11.82 -23.74
CA GLN A 173 4.28 -12.13 -23.36
C GLN A 173 4.32 -13.23 -22.30
N LYS A 174 4.71 -14.45 -22.72
CA LYS A 174 5.00 -15.54 -21.78
C LYS A 174 6.17 -15.18 -20.86
N LYS A 175 5.87 -14.71 -19.65
CA LYS A 175 6.85 -14.41 -18.60
C LYS A 175 6.74 -15.43 -17.46
N VAL A 176 7.89 -15.90 -16.94
CA VAL A 176 7.97 -16.84 -15.80
C VAL A 176 8.30 -16.05 -14.52
N VAL A 177 7.54 -15.00 -14.23
CA VAL A 177 7.78 -14.12 -13.08
C VAL A 177 6.80 -14.40 -11.94
N GLY A 178 7.23 -14.18 -10.70
CA GLY A 178 6.39 -14.32 -9.50
C GLY A 178 5.34 -13.22 -9.41
N GLY A 179 5.70 -11.97 -9.77
CA GLY A 179 4.80 -10.83 -9.72
C GLY A 179 3.77 -10.79 -10.86
N ARG A 180 2.55 -11.28 -10.62
CA ARG A 180 1.48 -11.31 -11.66
C ARG A 180 0.46 -10.18 -11.55
N ASN A 181 -0.03 -9.93 -10.34
CA ASN A 181 -1.26 -9.13 -10.18
C ASN A 181 -1.01 -7.63 -9.93
N GLY A 182 0.25 -7.20 -9.80
CA GLY A 182 0.59 -5.79 -9.55
C GLY A 182 0.23 -5.29 -8.15
N TYR A 183 0.14 -6.18 -7.15
CA TYR A 183 -0.16 -5.83 -5.76
C TYR A 183 1.05 -5.88 -4.82
N GLY A 184 1.95 -6.85 -4.98
CA GLY A 184 2.95 -7.25 -3.98
C GLY A 184 3.67 -6.12 -3.25
N ALA A 185 4.44 -5.31 -3.98
CA ALA A 185 5.20 -4.21 -3.39
C ALA A 185 4.30 -3.14 -2.73
N LYS A 186 3.10 -2.90 -3.26
CA LYS A 186 2.14 -1.97 -2.66
C LYS A 186 1.53 -2.53 -1.38
N LEU A 187 1.24 -3.84 -1.33
CA LEU A 187 0.77 -4.47 -0.09
C LEU A 187 1.81 -4.31 1.01
N CYS A 188 3.10 -4.52 0.70
CA CYS A 188 4.16 -4.24 1.65
C CYS A 188 4.15 -2.78 2.13
N ASN A 189 4.03 -1.81 1.22
CA ASN A 189 3.93 -0.39 1.57
C ASN A 189 2.70 -0.09 2.46
N ILE A 190 1.53 -0.64 2.11
CA ILE A 190 0.28 -0.47 2.87
C ILE A 190 0.40 -1.04 4.29
N PHE A 191 1.10 -2.15 4.49
CA PHE A 191 1.30 -2.74 5.82
C PHE A 191 2.56 -2.23 6.53
N SER A 192 3.24 -1.22 5.99
CA SER A 192 4.39 -0.56 6.62
C SER A 192 3.99 0.77 7.27
N THR A 193 4.59 1.07 8.41
CA THR A 193 4.58 2.42 9.00
C THR A 193 5.48 3.37 8.21
N ARG A 194 6.58 2.85 7.66
CA ARG A 194 7.49 3.56 6.75
C ARG A 194 7.99 2.63 5.65
N PHE A 195 7.86 3.06 4.41
CA PHE A 195 8.35 2.34 3.24
C PHE A 195 9.20 3.26 2.38
N LYS A 196 10.46 2.92 2.15
CA LYS A 196 11.40 3.74 1.38
C LYS A 196 11.88 2.95 0.17
N VAL A 197 11.85 3.62 -0.98
CA VAL A 197 12.35 3.10 -2.25
C VAL A 197 13.56 3.93 -2.66
N GLU A 198 14.65 3.24 -2.97
CA GLU A 198 15.84 3.82 -3.58
C GLU A 198 16.24 3.01 -4.81
N THR A 199 16.61 3.69 -5.89
CA THR A 199 17.08 3.02 -7.10
C THR A 199 18.03 3.91 -7.88
N SER A 200 18.99 3.30 -8.58
CA SER A 200 19.89 3.95 -9.51
C SER A 200 19.73 3.32 -10.89
N CYS A 201 19.61 4.15 -11.92
CA CYS A 201 19.47 3.68 -13.30
C CYS A 201 20.37 4.47 -14.25
N LYS A 202 21.47 3.85 -14.69
CA LYS A 202 22.46 4.38 -15.62
C LYS A 202 21.87 4.78 -16.97
N GLU A 203 20.92 4.00 -17.48
CA GLU A 203 20.23 4.26 -18.76
C GLU A 203 19.59 5.66 -18.77
N TYR A 204 18.95 6.04 -17.66
CA TYR A 204 18.30 7.35 -17.48
C TYR A 204 19.21 8.38 -16.78
N LYS A 205 20.44 7.98 -16.43
CA LYS A 205 21.45 8.79 -15.73
C LYS A 205 20.94 9.40 -14.42
N LYS A 206 19.95 8.77 -13.80
CA LYS A 206 19.24 9.27 -12.62
C LYS A 206 19.13 8.21 -11.53
N ALA A 207 19.25 8.65 -10.29
CA ALA A 207 18.91 7.92 -9.09
C ALA A 207 17.69 8.57 -8.41
N PHE A 208 16.96 7.78 -7.65
CA PHE A 208 15.68 8.13 -7.09
C PHE A 208 15.61 7.69 -5.62
N CYS A 209 14.99 8.52 -4.77
CA CYS A 209 14.61 8.17 -3.41
C CYS A 209 13.24 8.75 -3.07
N GLN A 210 12.31 7.93 -2.57
CA GLN A 210 11.02 8.39 -2.06
C GLN A 210 10.60 7.57 -0.83
N VAL A 211 9.86 8.20 0.08
CA VAL A 211 9.39 7.59 1.33
C VAL A 211 7.87 7.72 1.42
N TRP A 212 7.21 6.62 1.74
CA TRP A 212 5.81 6.54 2.12
C TRP A 212 5.71 6.26 3.62
N THR A 213 4.64 6.76 4.24
CA THR A 213 4.34 6.62 5.66
C THR A 213 2.85 6.44 5.90
N ASP A 214 2.49 5.97 7.10
CA ASP A 214 1.10 5.78 7.53
C ASP A 214 0.31 4.90 6.54
N ASN A 215 0.78 3.65 6.35
CA ASN A 215 0.09 2.66 5.52
C ASN A 215 -0.10 3.13 4.07
N MET A 216 0.94 3.74 3.48
CA MET A 216 0.93 4.33 2.13
C MET A 216 0.01 5.56 1.97
N LYS A 217 -0.65 6.06 3.02
CA LYS A 217 -1.55 7.23 2.91
C LYS A 217 -0.82 8.53 2.63
N THR A 218 0.41 8.65 3.13
CA THR A 218 1.23 9.86 2.96
C THR A 218 2.53 9.51 2.25
N THR A 219 2.98 10.39 1.35
CA THR A 219 4.24 10.22 0.61
C THR A 219 5.04 11.52 0.59
N SER A 220 6.37 11.41 0.58
CA SER A 220 7.27 12.55 0.37
C SER A 220 7.36 12.89 -1.12
N GLU A 221 7.81 14.10 -1.45
CA GLU A 221 8.26 14.39 -2.82
C GLU A 221 9.43 13.46 -3.23
N PRO A 222 9.49 13.03 -4.50
CA PRO A 222 10.58 12.20 -5.00
C PRO A 222 11.87 13.01 -5.09
N LYS A 223 12.96 12.47 -4.54
CA LYS A 223 14.29 13.06 -4.64
C LYS A 223 15.05 12.43 -5.80
N ILE A 224 15.44 13.26 -6.76
CA ILE A 224 16.18 12.82 -7.96
C ILE A 224 17.62 13.29 -7.89
N PHE A 225 18.55 12.40 -8.18
CA PHE A 225 19.99 12.66 -8.18
C PHE A 225 20.60 12.15 -9.50
N PRO A 226 21.80 12.60 -9.88
CA PRO A 226 22.57 11.92 -10.92
C PRO A 226 22.86 10.47 -10.50
N ALA A 227 22.75 9.52 -11.43
CA ALA A 227 23.17 8.15 -11.17
C ALA A 227 24.69 8.09 -11.01
N VAL A 228 25.16 7.48 -9.92
CA VAL A 228 26.59 7.28 -9.61
C VAL A 228 26.81 5.81 -9.30
N GLY A 229 27.87 5.22 -9.85
CA GLY A 229 28.20 3.81 -9.63
C GLY A 229 27.24 2.87 -10.37
N GLU A 230 27.07 1.66 -9.83
CA GLU A 230 26.25 0.59 -10.43
C GLU A 230 24.74 0.81 -10.23
N ASP A 231 23.95 0.17 -11.10
CA ASP A 231 22.50 0.12 -10.95
C ASP A 231 22.12 -0.74 -9.74
N TYR A 232 21.02 -0.34 -9.09
CA TYR A 232 20.45 -1.10 -7.98
C TYR A 232 19.00 -0.73 -7.70
N THR A 233 18.34 -1.56 -6.91
CA THR A 233 17.11 -1.22 -6.19
C THR A 233 17.26 -1.61 -4.72
N ARG A 234 16.82 -0.73 -3.82
CA ARG A 234 16.79 -0.94 -2.37
C ARG A 234 15.42 -0.56 -1.84
N ILE A 235 14.81 -1.48 -1.12
CA ILE A 235 13.55 -1.30 -0.42
C ILE A 235 13.84 -1.40 1.08
N THR A 236 13.39 -0.40 1.84
CA THR A 236 13.45 -0.41 3.31
C THR A 236 12.04 -0.30 3.84
N LEU A 237 11.64 -1.24 4.70
CA LEU A 237 10.32 -1.27 5.33
C LEU A 237 10.44 -1.35 6.86
N VAL A 238 9.51 -0.66 7.53
CA VAL A 238 9.32 -0.61 8.99
C VAL A 238 7.84 -0.75 9.32
#